data_AF-A0A3Q1CJZ0-F1
#
_entry.id   AF-A0A3Q1CJZ0-F1
#
_cell.length_a   1.000
_cell.length_b   1.000
_cell.length_c   1.000
_cell.angle_alpha   90.00
_cell.angle_beta   90.00
_cell.angle_gamma   90.00
#
_symmetry.space_group_name_H-M   'P 1'
#
loop_
_entity.id
_entity.type
_entity.pdbx_description
1 polymer ?
#
loop_
_entity_poly.entity_id
_entity_poly.type
_entity_poly.pdbx_seq_one_letter_code
_entity_poly.pdbx_strand_id
1 'polypeptide(L)'
;MSSEEFEKLHEIFKSLYEELKLMPDRAFEVHGEERKRLVRSFDERQGEAEEVLQGMEEELRAAPPSYRNAMSTKLRLYRRDLGKLQRDMKNSAPGFGSPSQPVQGSHHGIYSSQNQQSTHLQSQRALLLQGTDALNNASQSIERSQRIAAETEQIGTDIIEELGEQREQLDRTRNRLVNTGENLSRSRKILRAMSRRLVTNKLLLAVIILMELAILGAVVYLKFFRGR
;
A
#
# COMPACT_ATOMS: atom_id res chain seq x y z
N MET A 1 0.74 24.75 -6.79
CA MET A 1 1.46 24.21 -7.97
C MET A 1 1.99 22.81 -7.71
N SER A 2 2.50 22.47 -6.51
CA SER A 2 3.02 21.13 -6.17
C SER A 2 2.07 19.92 -6.40
N SER A 3 0.74 20.10 -6.31
CA SER A 3 -0.20 18.98 -6.49
C SER A 3 -0.28 18.46 -7.93
N GLU A 4 -0.13 19.31 -8.94
CA GLU A 4 -0.33 18.91 -10.34
C GLU A 4 0.86 18.10 -10.89
N GLU A 5 2.08 18.46 -10.51
CA GLU A 5 3.28 17.71 -10.89
C GLU A 5 3.29 16.34 -10.21
N PHE A 6 2.87 16.29 -8.95
CA PHE A 6 2.70 15.05 -8.22
C PHE A 6 1.67 14.11 -8.87
N GLU A 7 0.52 14.65 -9.29
CA GLU A 7 -0.52 13.87 -9.98
C GLU A 7 -0.03 13.29 -11.31
N LYS A 8 0.71 14.08 -12.11
CA LYS A 8 1.32 13.61 -13.36
C LYS A 8 2.31 12.46 -13.11
N LEU A 9 3.19 12.62 -12.13
CA LEU A 9 4.13 11.58 -11.74
C LEU A 9 3.40 10.32 -11.24
N HIS A 10 2.29 10.49 -10.51
CA HIS A 10 1.48 9.36 -10.06
C HIS A 10 0.81 8.62 -11.22
N GLU A 11 0.31 9.33 -12.23
CA GLU A 11 -0.27 8.70 -13.43
C GLU A 11 0.79 7.92 -14.23
N ILE A 12 1.98 8.50 -14.43
CA ILE A 12 3.11 7.83 -15.10
C ILE A 12 3.51 6.57 -14.34
N PHE A 13 3.62 6.67 -13.00
CA PHE A 13 3.92 5.51 -12.16
C PHE A 13 2.88 4.40 -12.32
N LYS A 14 1.58 4.74 -12.34
CA LYS A 14 0.51 3.74 -12.50
C LYS A 14 0.58 3.02 -13.84
N SER A 15 0.85 3.74 -14.94
CA SER A 15 1.00 3.09 -16.24
C SER A 15 2.20 2.15 -16.26
N LEU A 16 3.35 2.56 -15.71
CA LEU A 16 4.53 1.72 -15.61
C LEU A 16 4.30 0.50 -14.71
N TYR A 17 3.56 0.67 -13.61
CA TYR A 17 3.24 -0.41 -12.69
C TYR A 17 2.32 -1.47 -13.32
N GLU A 18 1.29 -1.07 -14.05
CA GLU A 18 0.44 -2.03 -14.77
C GLU A 18 1.21 -2.76 -15.88
N GLU A 19 2.11 -2.09 -16.59
CA GLU A 19 3.02 -2.75 -17.55
C GLU A 19 3.92 -3.78 -16.86
N LEU A 20 4.58 -3.39 -15.75
CA LEU A 20 5.48 -4.26 -14.98
C LEU A 20 4.75 -5.47 -14.38
N LYS A 21 3.50 -5.31 -13.97
CA LYS A 21 2.69 -6.38 -13.39
C LYS A 21 2.35 -7.50 -14.38
N LEU A 22 2.22 -7.17 -15.67
CA LEU A 22 1.89 -8.14 -16.73
C LEU A 22 3.11 -8.88 -17.27
N MET A 23 4.33 -8.36 -17.05
CA MET A 23 5.56 -8.96 -17.57
C MET A 23 5.91 -10.32 -16.93
N PRO A 24 5.78 -10.55 -15.60
CA PRO A 24 6.03 -11.86 -15.00
C PRO A 24 5.16 -12.97 -15.58
N ASP A 25 3.86 -12.70 -15.81
CA ASP A 25 2.93 -13.65 -16.40
C ASP A 25 3.37 -14.05 -17.82
N ARG A 26 3.75 -13.06 -18.65
CA ARG A 26 4.32 -13.30 -19.98
C ARG A 26 5.66 -14.03 -19.93
N ALA A 27 6.46 -13.79 -18.90
CA ALA A 27 7.77 -14.45 -18.73
C ALA A 27 7.65 -15.94 -18.38
N PHE A 28 6.48 -16.43 -17.97
CA PHE A 28 6.20 -17.86 -17.85
C PHE A 28 5.94 -18.53 -19.21
N GLU A 29 5.38 -17.80 -20.18
CA GLU A 29 5.02 -18.33 -21.50
C GLU A 29 6.19 -18.33 -22.50
N VAL A 30 7.18 -17.46 -22.28
CA VAL A 30 8.28 -17.23 -23.21
C VAL A 30 9.57 -17.93 -22.74
N HIS A 31 10.31 -18.54 -23.67
CA HIS A 31 11.54 -19.30 -23.37
C HIS A 31 12.77 -18.78 -24.13
N GLY A 32 13.97 -19.12 -23.64
CA GLY A 32 15.23 -18.85 -24.34
C GLY A 32 15.62 -17.36 -24.45
N GLU A 33 15.99 -16.91 -25.66
CA GLU A 33 16.46 -15.54 -25.91
C GLU A 33 15.36 -14.48 -25.76
N GLU A 34 14.14 -14.79 -26.18
CA GLU A 34 13.01 -13.86 -26.10
C GLU A 34 12.66 -13.56 -24.64
N ARG A 35 12.81 -14.57 -23.76
CA ARG A 35 12.71 -14.40 -22.31
C ARG A 35 13.81 -13.50 -21.76
N LYS A 36 15.06 -13.66 -22.23
CA LYS A 36 16.19 -12.83 -21.80
C LYS A 36 15.98 -11.37 -22.20
N ARG A 37 15.40 -11.11 -23.37
CA ARG A 37 14.99 -9.77 -23.79
C ARG A 37 13.88 -9.21 -22.89
N LEU A 38 12.89 -10.03 -22.55
CA LEU A 38 11.80 -9.64 -21.66
C LEU A 38 12.27 -9.28 -20.24
N VAL A 39 13.20 -10.06 -19.68
CA VAL A 39 13.81 -9.77 -18.36
C VAL A 39 14.58 -8.45 -18.41
N ARG A 40 15.34 -8.21 -19.47
CA ARG A 40 16.06 -6.94 -19.64
C ARG A 40 15.10 -5.75 -19.75
N SER A 41 14.02 -5.88 -20.53
CA SER A 41 13.01 -4.83 -20.62
C SER A 41 12.30 -4.61 -19.29
N PHE A 42 12.11 -5.66 -18.49
CA PHE A 42 11.56 -5.55 -17.15
C PHE A 42 12.50 -4.77 -16.22
N ASP A 43 13.80 -5.09 -16.22
CA ASP A 43 14.79 -4.37 -15.41
C ASP A 43 14.87 -2.87 -15.81
N GLU A 44 14.82 -2.56 -17.11
CA GLU A 44 14.79 -1.18 -17.62
C GLU A 44 13.51 -0.44 -17.15
N ARG A 45 12.33 -1.05 -17.32
CA ARG A 45 11.05 -0.49 -16.86
C ARG A 45 10.96 -0.36 -15.33
N GLN A 46 11.59 -1.28 -14.61
CA GLN A 46 11.66 -1.22 -13.15
C GLN A 46 12.50 -0.01 -12.72
N GLY A 47 13.63 0.24 -13.39
CA GLY A 47 14.44 1.44 -13.16
C GLY A 47 13.67 2.73 -13.41
N GLU A 48 12.92 2.81 -14.52
CA GLU A 48 12.04 3.95 -14.82
C GLU A 48 11.00 4.17 -13.70
N ALA A 49 10.37 3.10 -13.20
CA ALA A 49 9.40 3.19 -12.13
C ALA A 49 10.02 3.65 -10.79
N GLU A 50 11.24 3.22 -10.48
CA GLU A 50 11.99 3.67 -9.30
C GLU A 50 12.38 5.16 -9.39
N GLU A 51 12.78 5.63 -10.58
CA GLU A 51 13.08 7.05 -10.83
C GLU A 51 11.83 7.93 -10.65
N VAL A 52 10.68 7.50 -11.17
CA VAL A 52 9.41 8.22 -10.99
C VAL A 52 9.00 8.26 -9.51
N LEU A 53 9.18 7.16 -8.77
CA LEU A 53 8.91 7.14 -7.32
C LEU A 53 9.83 8.11 -6.57
N GLN A 54 11.10 8.24 -6.97
CA GLN A 54 12.01 9.23 -6.40
C GLN A 54 11.53 10.66 -6.67
N GLY A 55 11.12 10.96 -7.92
CA GLY A 55 10.52 12.26 -8.26
C GLY A 55 9.27 12.57 -7.44
N MET A 56 8.41 11.57 -7.20
CA MET A 56 7.23 11.72 -6.33
C MET A 56 7.61 12.06 -4.88
N GLU A 57 8.71 11.51 -4.35
CA GLU A 57 9.20 11.86 -3.01
C GLU A 57 9.78 13.26 -2.91
N GLU A 58 10.50 13.70 -3.95
CA GLU A 58 11.04 15.05 -4.03
C GLU A 58 9.89 16.07 -4.02
N GLU A 59 8.84 15.82 -4.78
CA GLU A 59 7.66 16.68 -4.84
C GLU A 59 6.89 16.70 -3.50
N LEU A 60 6.85 15.56 -2.79
CA LEU A 60 6.24 15.49 -1.45
C LEU A 60 6.98 16.30 -0.37
N ARG A 61 8.25 16.69 -0.59
CA ARG A 61 8.95 17.58 0.36
C ARG A 61 8.34 18.98 0.38
N ALA A 62 7.77 19.44 -0.74
CA ALA A 62 7.12 20.74 -0.84
C ALA A 62 5.66 20.73 -0.32
N ALA A 63 5.09 19.55 -0.05
CA ALA A 63 3.69 19.38 0.32
C ALA A 63 3.42 19.55 1.85
N PRO A 64 2.16 19.86 2.24
CA PRO A 64 1.77 19.94 3.64
C PRO A 64 1.99 18.62 4.42
N PRO A 65 2.29 18.66 5.74
CA PRO A 65 2.65 17.48 6.53
C PRO A 65 1.59 16.36 6.53
N SER A 66 0.31 16.72 6.55
CA SER A 66 -0.81 15.75 6.53
C SER A 66 -0.87 14.96 5.22
N TYR A 67 -0.69 15.63 4.09
CA TYR A 67 -0.65 15.00 2.77
C TYR A 67 0.62 14.18 2.59
N ARG A 68 1.77 14.73 3.03
CA ARG A 68 3.07 14.07 2.97
C ARG A 68 3.10 12.74 3.70
N ASN A 69 2.59 12.67 4.94
CA ASN A 69 2.60 11.43 5.72
C ASN A 69 1.73 10.33 5.08
N ALA A 70 0.52 10.70 4.62
CA ALA A 70 -0.38 9.77 3.95
C ALA A 70 0.23 9.25 2.64
N MET A 71 0.88 10.13 1.86
CA MET A 71 1.42 9.76 0.56
C MET A 71 2.77 9.04 0.65
N SER A 72 3.62 9.39 1.62
CA SER A 72 4.87 8.66 1.92
C SER A 72 4.59 7.20 2.27
N THR A 73 3.50 6.94 3.01
CA THR A 73 3.03 5.57 3.27
C THR A 73 2.70 4.83 1.98
N LYS A 74 2.02 5.47 1.03
CA LYS A 74 1.71 4.87 -0.29
C LYS A 74 2.97 4.62 -1.13
N LEU A 75 3.93 5.54 -1.13
CA LEU A 75 5.21 5.36 -1.85
C LEU A 75 6.02 4.18 -1.28
N ARG A 76 6.03 4.00 0.05
CA ARG A 76 6.64 2.83 0.70
C ARG A 76 5.98 1.53 0.26
N LEU A 77 4.65 1.49 0.15
CA LEU A 77 3.92 0.33 -0.37
C LEU A 77 4.28 0.04 -1.84
N TYR A 78 4.33 1.07 -2.69
CA TYR A 78 4.70 0.90 -4.10
C TYR A 78 6.12 0.35 -4.28
N ARG A 79 7.11 0.83 -3.52
CA ARG A 79 8.47 0.26 -3.54
C ARG A 79 8.49 -1.21 -3.15
N ARG A 80 7.74 -1.57 -2.10
CA ARG A 80 7.64 -2.97 -1.66
C ARG A 80 7.02 -3.85 -2.75
N ASP A 81 5.99 -3.35 -3.43
CA ASP A 81 5.29 -4.08 -4.48
C ASP A 81 6.17 -4.23 -5.74
N LEU A 82 6.95 -3.20 -6.11
CA LEU A 82 8.00 -3.31 -7.15
C LEU A 82 9.06 -4.36 -6.79
N GLY A 83 9.56 -4.35 -5.55
CA GLY A 83 10.51 -5.35 -5.07
C GLY A 83 9.94 -6.76 -5.02
N LYS A 84 8.61 -6.91 -4.87
CA LYS A 84 7.93 -8.20 -5.02
C LYS A 84 7.90 -8.63 -6.48
N LEU A 85 7.49 -7.77 -7.40
CA LEU A 85 7.47 -8.04 -8.84
C LEU A 85 8.86 -8.43 -9.37
N GLN A 86 9.92 -7.77 -8.88
CA GLN A 86 11.30 -8.11 -9.24
C GLN A 86 11.69 -9.51 -8.76
N ARG A 87 11.31 -9.88 -7.54
CA ARG A 87 11.54 -11.24 -7.03
C ARG A 87 10.75 -12.26 -7.81
N ASP A 88 9.50 -11.95 -8.16
CA ASP A 88 8.66 -12.84 -8.97
C ASP A 88 9.29 -13.06 -10.36
N MET A 89 9.77 -12.00 -11.02
CA MET A 89 10.50 -12.10 -12.30
C MET A 89 11.79 -12.95 -12.19
N LYS A 90 12.57 -12.78 -11.11
CA LYS A 90 13.80 -13.55 -10.86
C LYS A 90 13.52 -15.01 -10.50
N ASN A 91 12.50 -15.28 -9.69
CA ASN A 91 12.09 -16.64 -9.30
C ASN A 91 11.47 -17.40 -10.47
N SER A 92 10.77 -16.69 -11.36
CA SER A 92 10.30 -17.27 -12.59
C SER A 92 11.44 -17.81 -13.43
N ALA A 93 12.67 -17.25 -13.35
CA ALA A 93 13.85 -17.70 -14.10
C ALA A 93 14.55 -18.89 -13.42
N PRO A 94 14.31 -20.15 -13.84
CA PRO A 94 15.08 -21.28 -13.33
C PRO A 94 16.35 -21.38 -14.19
N GLY A 95 17.52 -21.18 -13.59
CA GLY A 95 18.77 -21.67 -14.17
C GLY A 95 19.66 -20.65 -14.89
N PHE A 96 19.98 -19.52 -14.26
CA PHE A 96 21.19 -18.77 -14.64
C PHE A 96 22.00 -18.36 -13.41
N GLY A 97 22.51 -19.36 -12.70
CA GLY A 97 23.72 -19.18 -11.90
C GLY A 97 24.90 -18.91 -12.83
N SER A 98 25.66 -17.87 -12.53
CA SER A 98 26.97 -17.45 -13.07
C SER A 98 27.58 -18.24 -14.24
N PRO A 99 27.80 -17.62 -15.42
CA PRO A 99 28.76 -18.12 -16.39
C PRO A 99 30.16 -17.60 -16.05
N SER A 100 30.88 -18.31 -15.18
CA SER A 100 32.33 -18.13 -15.04
C SER A 100 33.02 -19.47 -14.77
N GLN A 101 32.97 -20.36 -15.75
CA GLN A 101 34.00 -21.38 -15.95
C GLN A 101 34.31 -21.47 -17.45
N PRO A 102 35.50 -21.01 -17.89
CA PRO A 102 35.99 -21.41 -19.19
C PRO A 102 36.52 -22.85 -19.08
N VAL A 103 35.80 -23.80 -19.68
CA VAL A 103 36.29 -25.15 -19.92
C VAL A 103 37.35 -25.08 -21.02
N GLN A 104 38.62 -25.16 -20.63
CA GLN A 104 39.75 -25.19 -21.54
C GLN A 104 39.87 -26.58 -22.18
N GLY A 105 39.66 -26.63 -23.50
CA GLY A 105 39.79 -27.82 -24.31
C GLY A 105 41.22 -28.30 -24.47
N SER A 106 41.40 -29.60 -24.25
CA SER A 106 42.09 -30.56 -25.12
C SER A 106 43.43 -30.16 -25.77
N HIS A 107 44.54 -30.57 -25.14
CA HIS A 107 45.79 -30.91 -25.85
C HIS A 107 46.54 -32.07 -25.17
N HIS A 108 46.61 -33.20 -25.90
CA HIS A 108 47.77 -34.07 -26.14
C HIS A 108 48.40 -34.93 -25.01
N GLY A 109 48.62 -36.22 -25.33
CA GLY A 109 49.87 -36.92 -24.94
C GLY A 109 49.77 -38.20 -24.10
N ILE A 110 49.63 -39.33 -24.78
CA ILE A 110 50.16 -40.69 -24.49
C ILE A 110 51.12 -40.79 -23.27
N TYR A 111 50.65 -41.08 -22.05
CA TYR A 111 51.43 -41.70 -20.94
C TYR A 111 50.48 -42.25 -19.86
N SER A 112 49.91 -43.43 -20.08
CA SER A 112 48.92 -44.07 -19.20
C SER A 112 49.48 -45.34 -18.53
N SER A 113 50.13 -45.19 -17.38
CA SER A 113 50.22 -46.27 -16.36
C SER A 113 50.75 -45.79 -15.01
N GLN A 114 51.67 -44.81 -14.95
CA GLN A 114 52.18 -44.26 -13.68
C GLN A 114 51.24 -43.20 -13.04
N ASN A 115 50.29 -42.65 -13.81
CA ASN A 115 49.49 -41.49 -13.40
C ASN A 115 48.28 -41.83 -12.53
N GLN A 116 47.87 -43.11 -12.43
CA GLN A 116 46.63 -43.49 -11.72
C GLN A 116 46.71 -43.29 -10.19
N GLN A 117 47.90 -43.40 -9.61
CA GLN A 117 48.08 -43.25 -8.17
C GLN A 117 48.20 -41.76 -7.76
N SER A 118 48.82 -40.95 -8.61
CA SER A 118 48.91 -39.50 -8.46
C SER A 118 47.56 -38.82 -8.67
N THR A 119 46.77 -39.27 -9.65
CA THR A 119 45.40 -38.76 -9.87
C THR A 119 44.44 -39.12 -8.74
N HIS A 120 44.60 -40.27 -8.09
CA HIS A 120 43.78 -40.66 -6.94
C HIS A 120 44.06 -39.79 -5.69
N LEU A 121 45.32 -39.42 -5.44
CA LEU A 121 45.64 -38.49 -4.33
C LEU A 121 45.20 -37.06 -4.64
N GLN A 122 45.27 -36.65 -5.91
CA GLN A 122 44.82 -35.33 -6.34
C GLN A 122 43.29 -35.21 -6.33
N SER A 123 42.55 -36.27 -6.67
CA SER A 123 41.09 -36.30 -6.59
C SER A 123 40.59 -36.29 -5.14
N GLN A 124 41.27 -36.97 -4.21
CA GLN A 124 40.96 -36.88 -2.79
C GLN A 124 41.17 -35.46 -2.22
N ARG A 125 42.27 -34.79 -2.61
CA ARG A 125 42.49 -33.39 -2.24
C ARG A 125 41.46 -32.45 -2.85
N ALA A 126 41.07 -32.67 -4.11
CA ALA A 126 40.02 -31.90 -4.77
C ALA A 126 38.66 -32.09 -4.07
N LEU A 127 38.32 -33.31 -3.64
CA LEU A 127 37.11 -33.60 -2.85
C LEU A 127 37.13 -32.91 -1.48
N LEU A 128 38.26 -32.93 -0.77
CA LEU A 128 38.39 -32.23 0.51
C LEU A 128 38.28 -30.72 0.34
N LEU A 129 38.93 -30.15 -0.68
CA LEU A 129 38.82 -28.74 -1.05
C LEU A 129 37.38 -28.35 -1.40
N GLN A 130 36.71 -29.16 -2.21
CA GLN A 130 35.30 -28.96 -2.54
C GLN A 130 34.39 -29.05 -1.31
N GLY A 131 34.70 -29.96 -0.37
CA GLY A 131 33.97 -30.09 0.90
C GLY A 131 34.14 -28.86 1.80
N THR A 132 35.36 -28.31 1.90
CA THR A 132 35.59 -27.06 2.67
C THR A 132 34.95 -25.85 1.99
N ASP A 133 34.98 -25.77 0.66
CA ASP A 133 34.31 -24.69 -0.08
C ASP A 133 32.79 -24.75 0.10
N ALA A 134 32.21 -25.96 0.05
CA ALA A 134 30.78 -26.17 0.32
C ALA A 134 30.40 -25.77 1.76
N LEU A 135 31.21 -26.14 2.75
CA LEU A 135 31.00 -25.73 4.15
C LEU A 135 31.12 -24.22 4.34
N ASN A 136 32.11 -23.59 3.71
CA ASN A 136 32.31 -22.14 3.81
C ASN A 136 31.11 -21.39 3.20
N ASN A 137 30.64 -21.84 2.02
CA ASN A 137 29.45 -21.31 1.38
C ASN A 137 28.18 -21.52 2.24
N ALA A 138 28.04 -22.68 2.87
CA ALA A 138 26.94 -22.97 3.78
C ALA A 138 26.96 -22.05 5.02
N SER A 139 28.13 -21.87 5.65
CA SER A 139 28.31 -20.95 6.77
C SER A 139 27.95 -19.51 6.39
N GLN A 140 28.41 -19.04 5.23
CA GLN A 140 28.08 -17.70 4.74
C GLN A 140 26.58 -17.55 4.43
N SER A 141 25.93 -18.62 3.97
CA SER A 141 24.48 -18.65 3.76
C SER A 141 23.70 -18.57 5.06
N ILE A 142 24.17 -19.27 6.11
CA ILE A 142 23.57 -19.20 7.45
C ILE A 142 23.72 -17.79 8.03
N GLU A 143 24.90 -17.18 7.92
CA GLU A 143 25.13 -15.81 8.40
C GLU A 143 24.20 -14.80 7.70
N ARG A 144 24.04 -14.92 6.38
CA ARG A 144 23.06 -14.12 5.62
C ARG A 144 21.63 -14.36 6.09
N SER A 145 21.26 -15.62 6.33
CA SER A 145 19.91 -15.99 6.80
C SER A 145 19.63 -15.42 8.18
N GLN A 146 20.62 -15.44 9.08
CA GLN A 146 20.51 -14.85 10.42
C GLN A 146 20.33 -13.33 10.35
N ARG A 147 21.09 -12.64 9.47
CA ARG A 147 20.91 -11.20 9.25
C ARG A 147 19.50 -10.88 8.74
N ILE A 148 19.02 -11.64 7.75
CA ILE A 148 17.67 -11.44 7.20
C ILE A 148 16.60 -11.73 8.26
N ALA A 149 16.79 -12.75 9.08
CA ALA A 149 15.87 -13.07 10.18
C ALA A 149 15.80 -11.92 11.20
N ALA A 150 16.94 -11.35 11.59
CA ALA A 150 16.99 -10.20 12.50
C ALA A 150 16.34 -8.94 11.90
N GLU A 151 16.58 -8.66 10.61
CA GLU A 151 15.91 -7.58 9.90
C GLU A 151 14.38 -7.81 9.84
N THR A 152 13.96 -9.05 9.62
CA THR A 152 12.55 -9.44 9.60
C THR A 152 11.89 -9.29 10.97
N GLU A 153 12.60 -9.60 12.06
CA GLU A 153 12.14 -9.40 13.44
C GLU A 153 11.95 -7.90 13.75
N GLN A 154 12.89 -7.07 13.30
CA GLN A 154 12.77 -5.62 13.43
C GLN A 154 11.56 -5.09 12.65
N ILE A 155 11.39 -5.47 11.38
CA ILE A 155 10.22 -5.09 10.58
C ILE A 155 8.92 -5.58 11.25
N GLY A 156 8.92 -6.80 11.80
CA GLY A 156 7.78 -7.34 12.54
C GLY A 156 7.43 -6.51 13.78
N THR A 157 8.44 -6.01 14.48
CA THR A 157 8.27 -5.13 15.65
C THR A 157 7.66 -3.79 15.23
N ASP A 158 8.18 -3.17 14.18
CA ASP A 158 7.65 -1.91 13.63
C ASP A 158 6.19 -2.06 13.18
N ILE A 159 5.84 -3.19 12.57
CA ILE A 159 4.46 -3.50 12.17
C ILE A 159 3.54 -3.62 13.39
N ILE A 160 4.00 -4.27 14.46
CA ILE A 160 3.20 -4.41 15.70
C ILE A 160 2.96 -3.04 16.34
N GLU A 161 3.96 -2.16 16.34
CA GLU A 161 3.83 -0.78 16.83
C GLU A 161 2.81 0.00 15.99
N GLU A 162 2.94 -0.02 14.66
CA GLU A 162 2.02 0.66 13.74
C GLU A 162 0.57 0.13 13.88
N LEU A 163 0.38 -1.18 14.03
CA LEU A 163 -0.93 -1.78 14.30
C LEU A 163 -1.50 -1.33 15.65
N GLY A 164 -0.65 -1.14 16.66
CA GLY A 164 -1.03 -0.57 17.95
C GLY A 164 -1.57 0.86 17.82
N GLU A 165 -0.86 1.72 17.10
CA GLU A 165 -1.29 3.10 16.83
C GLU A 165 -2.60 3.14 16.03
N GLN A 166 -2.72 2.31 14.99
CA GLN A 166 -3.94 2.21 14.19
C GLN A 166 -5.13 1.74 15.03
N ARG A 167 -4.93 0.78 15.94
CA ARG A 167 -5.96 0.33 16.88
C ARG A 167 -6.41 1.47 17.79
N GLU A 168 -5.48 2.27 18.31
CA GLU A 168 -5.82 3.42 19.14
C GLU A 168 -6.60 4.48 18.34
N GLN A 169 -6.22 4.75 17.09
CA GLN A 169 -6.94 5.65 16.20
C GLN A 169 -8.38 5.17 15.92
N LEU A 170 -8.56 3.87 15.69
CA LEU A 170 -9.87 3.25 15.53
C LEU A 170 -10.72 3.40 16.81
N ASP A 171 -10.11 3.18 17.98
CA ASP A 171 -10.83 3.30 19.25
C ASP A 171 -11.25 4.76 19.55
N ARG A 172 -10.35 5.73 19.29
CA ARG A 172 -10.70 7.16 19.36
C ARG A 172 -11.82 7.52 18.39
N THR A 173 -11.81 6.99 17.17
CA THR A 173 -12.84 7.23 16.16
C THR A 173 -14.18 6.62 16.58
N ARG A 174 -14.16 5.40 17.12
CA ARG A 174 -15.32 4.72 17.69
C ARG A 174 -15.92 5.52 18.84
N ASN A 175 -15.09 5.99 19.77
CA ASN A 175 -15.54 6.82 20.89
C ASN A 175 -16.16 8.15 20.42
N ARG A 176 -15.57 8.80 19.41
CA ARG A 176 -16.16 10.00 18.79
C ARG A 176 -17.51 9.71 18.14
N LEU A 177 -17.66 8.57 17.47
CA LEU A 177 -18.91 8.16 16.84
C LEU A 177 -20.02 7.92 17.89
N VAL A 178 -19.71 7.22 18.99
CA VAL A 178 -20.65 7.00 20.10
C VAL A 178 -21.08 8.33 20.71
N ASN A 179 -20.13 9.21 21.04
CA ASN A 179 -20.43 10.55 21.57
C ASN A 179 -21.28 11.39 20.60
N THR A 180 -21.00 11.30 19.29
CA THR A 180 -21.79 11.99 18.26
C THR A 180 -23.22 11.46 18.21
N GLY A 181 -23.41 10.13 18.34
CA GLY A 181 -24.74 9.51 18.43
C GLY A 181 -25.54 10.01 19.64
N GLU A 182 -24.89 10.14 20.80
CA GLU A 182 -25.53 10.70 22.01
C GLU A 182 -25.91 12.17 21.82
N ASN A 183 -25.01 12.98 21.26
CA ASN A 183 -25.26 14.39 20.97
C ASN A 183 -26.38 14.56 19.94
N LEU A 184 -26.46 13.69 18.92
CA LEU A 184 -27.53 13.68 17.95
C LEU A 184 -28.89 13.37 18.61
N SER A 185 -28.93 12.40 19.53
CA SER A 185 -30.12 12.07 20.31
C SER A 185 -30.60 13.25 21.15
N ARG A 186 -29.69 13.94 21.85
CA ARG A 186 -30.01 15.18 22.60
C ARG A 186 -30.53 16.28 21.69
N SER A 187 -29.85 16.53 20.57
CA SER A 187 -30.29 17.52 19.57
C SER A 187 -31.68 17.21 19.02
N ARG A 188 -31.98 15.93 18.74
CA ARG A 188 -33.31 15.50 18.27
C ARG A 188 -34.39 15.74 19.33
N LYS A 189 -34.08 15.54 20.61
CA LYS A 189 -35.00 15.83 21.73
C LYS A 189 -35.26 17.33 21.86
N ILE A 190 -34.24 18.18 21.74
CA ILE A 190 -34.37 19.64 21.77
C ILE A 190 -35.19 20.14 20.58
N LEU A 191 -34.88 19.68 19.36
CA LEU A 191 -35.62 20.04 18.15
C LEU A 191 -37.10 19.65 18.27
N ARG A 192 -37.41 18.48 18.81
CA ARG A 192 -38.80 18.05 19.03
C ARG A 192 -39.52 18.93 20.06
N ALA A 193 -38.83 19.37 21.11
CA ALA A 193 -39.38 20.30 22.10
C ALA A 193 -39.64 21.69 21.48
N MET A 194 -38.70 22.21 20.68
CA MET A 194 -38.88 23.48 19.95
C MET A 194 -40.04 23.40 18.95
N SER A 195 -40.09 22.32 18.14
CA SER A 195 -41.17 22.08 17.17
C SER A 195 -42.54 22.07 17.84
N ARG A 196 -42.68 21.39 18.99
CA ARG A 196 -43.93 21.36 19.74
C ARG A 196 -44.33 22.73 20.27
N ARG A 197 -43.39 23.51 20.81
CA ARG A 197 -43.66 24.90 21.25
C ARG A 197 -44.14 25.79 20.11
N LEU A 198 -43.54 25.66 18.91
CA LEU A 198 -43.97 26.39 17.73
C LEU A 198 -45.40 26.04 17.32
N VAL A 199 -45.76 24.75 17.33
CA VAL A 199 -47.12 24.29 17.02
C VAL A 199 -48.13 24.82 18.04
N THR A 200 -47.83 24.74 19.35
CA THR A 200 -48.70 25.29 20.40
C THR A 200 -48.89 26.79 20.23
N ASN A 201 -47.82 27.54 19.98
CA ASN A 201 -47.91 29.00 19.77
C ASN A 201 -48.74 29.35 18.53
N LYS A 202 -48.56 28.62 17.42
CA LYS A 202 -49.37 28.81 16.20
C LYS A 202 -50.85 28.50 16.44
N LEU A 203 -51.15 27.43 17.20
CA LEU A 203 -52.52 27.06 17.54
C LEU A 203 -53.18 28.13 18.43
N LEU A 204 -52.47 28.61 19.46
CA LEU A 204 -52.97 29.69 20.33
C LEU A 204 -53.24 30.97 19.53
N LEU A 205 -52.34 31.34 18.62
CA LEU A 205 -52.53 32.49 17.74
C LEU A 205 -53.79 32.34 16.87
N ALA A 206 -54.01 31.17 16.28
CA ALA A 206 -55.20 30.90 15.46
C ALA A 206 -56.50 30.99 16.27
N VAL A 207 -56.50 30.51 17.52
CA VAL A 207 -57.66 30.59 18.42
C VAL A 207 -57.98 32.05 18.77
N ILE A 208 -56.97 32.88 19.07
CA ILE A 208 -57.16 34.30 19.37
C ILE A 208 -57.80 35.02 18.17
N ILE A 209 -57.27 34.81 16.96
CA ILE A 209 -57.81 35.44 15.74
C ILE A 209 -59.28 35.03 15.50
N LEU A 210 -59.61 33.75 15.66
CA LEU A 210 -60.99 33.29 15.51
C LEU A 210 -61.93 33.91 16.56
N MET A 211 -61.46 34.07 17.80
CA MET A 211 -62.22 34.69 18.87
C MET A 211 -62.51 36.18 18.57
N GLU A 212 -61.50 36.92 18.09
CA GLU A 212 -61.65 38.33 17.70
C GLU A 212 -62.66 38.51 16.57
N LEU A 213 -62.58 37.66 15.52
CA LEU A 213 -63.53 37.69 14.41
C LEU A 213 -64.96 37.39 14.87
N ALA A 214 -65.15 36.46 15.80
CA ALA A 214 -66.47 36.15 16.36
C ALA A 214 -67.07 37.35 17.12
N ILE A 215 -66.26 38.05 17.93
CA ILE A 215 -66.69 39.26 18.67
C ILE A 215 -67.04 40.38 17.69
N LEU A 216 -66.19 40.65 16.70
CA LEU A 216 -66.45 41.66 15.67
C LEU A 216 -67.74 41.33 14.89
N GLY A 217 -67.93 40.08 14.50
CA GLY A 217 -69.14 39.61 13.83
C GLY A 217 -70.40 39.82 14.69
N ALA A 218 -70.34 39.49 15.98
CA ALA A 218 -71.44 39.68 16.92
C ALA A 218 -71.80 41.17 17.11
N VAL A 219 -70.80 42.05 17.23
CA VAL A 219 -71.01 43.50 17.37
C VAL A 219 -71.65 44.08 16.09
N VAL A 220 -71.17 43.69 14.91
CA VAL A 220 -71.75 44.14 13.63
C VAL A 220 -73.18 43.64 13.49
N TYR A 221 -73.46 42.37 13.82
CA TYR A 221 -74.80 41.80 13.79
C TYR A 221 -75.77 42.55 14.72
N LEU A 222 -75.37 42.80 15.97
CA LEU A 222 -76.19 43.55 16.93
C LEU A 222 -76.42 45.00 16.50
N LYS A 223 -75.37 45.69 16.00
CA LYS A 223 -75.50 47.08 15.52
C LYS A 223 -76.41 47.18 14.30
N PHE A 224 -76.31 46.25 13.36
CA PHE A 224 -77.13 46.25 12.16
C PHE A 224 -78.60 45.88 12.43
N PHE A 225 -78.84 44.93 13.34
CA PHE A 225 -80.19 44.47 13.65
C PHE A 225 -80.92 45.38 14.63
N ARG A 226 -80.21 46.08 15.52
CA ARG A 226 -80.78 47.01 16.51
C ARG A 226 -80.76 48.47 16.06
N GLY A 227 -80.07 48.77 14.95
CA GLY A 227 -79.98 50.09 14.32
C GLY A 227 -80.90 50.27 13.10
N ARG A 228 -81.72 49.28 12.77
CA ARG A 228 -82.93 49.45 11.95
C ARG A 228 -84.15 49.51 12.88
#